data_AF-A0A835QQ47-F1
#
_entry.id   AF-A0A835QQ47-F1
#
_cell.length_a   1.000
_cell.length_b   1.000
_cell.length_c   1.000
_cell.angle_alpha   90.00
_cell.angle_beta   90.00
_cell.angle_gamma   90.00
#
_symmetry.space_group_name_H-M   'P 1'
#
loop_
_entity.id
_entity.type
_entity.pdbx_description
1 polymer ?
#
loop_
_entity_poly.entity_id
_entity_poly.type
_entity_poly.pdbx_seq_one_letter_code
_entity_poly.pdbx_strand_id
1 'polypeptide(L)'
;MVQRAKVDAAFRLVIVDGVPYIHRYHHVFQTRDVFTIWGILQLLRRHQGRVPDLDLMFNCEDMPVVRTPASGSIPPPPLFRYCKDDSTVDIVFPDWSFWGWPEVNIRPWQTMSRELREESERQPWQHREPYAYWKGNPDVATTRKDLMRCNVQGVRRGQVVVRERKVCDGVWLADALRRNQVSRLCESWAQTGPTLLAYTQERRMSCHQAGRGMGQCPS
;
A
#
# COMPACT_ATOMS: atom_id res chain seq x y z
N MET A 1 9.90 18.34 -25.74
CA MET A 1 9.82 17.05 -25.02
C MET A 1 8.75 17.09 -23.93
N VAL A 2 8.85 17.96 -22.93
CA VAL A 2 7.90 18.08 -21.80
C VAL A 2 6.45 18.31 -22.24
N GLN A 3 6.21 19.18 -23.24
CA GLN A 3 4.85 19.48 -23.72
C GLN A 3 4.06 18.25 -24.23
N ARG A 4 4.74 17.16 -24.65
CA ARG A 4 4.07 15.93 -25.06
C ARG A 4 3.35 15.24 -23.91
N ALA A 5 3.76 15.44 -22.66
CA ALA A 5 3.06 14.91 -21.48
C ALA A 5 1.77 15.66 -21.16
N LYS A 6 1.46 16.79 -21.82
CA LYS A 6 0.24 17.58 -21.56
C LYS A 6 -1.04 16.75 -21.67
N VAL A 7 -1.09 15.81 -22.62
CA VAL A 7 -2.28 14.98 -22.85
C VAL A 7 -2.64 14.11 -21.64
N ASP A 8 -1.64 13.75 -20.84
CA ASP A 8 -1.77 12.91 -19.66
C ASP A 8 -1.60 13.70 -18.36
N ALA A 9 -1.21 14.97 -18.39
CA ALA A 9 -0.92 15.75 -17.19
C ALA A 9 -2.19 16.32 -16.54
N ALA A 10 -2.26 16.23 -15.22
CA ALA A 10 -3.24 16.94 -14.39
C ALA A 10 -2.88 18.42 -14.24
N PHE A 11 -1.61 18.71 -13.98
CA PHE A 11 -1.10 20.06 -13.93
C PHE A 11 0.35 20.14 -14.39
N ARG A 12 0.74 21.34 -14.83
CA ARG A 12 2.12 21.73 -15.13
C ARG A 12 2.62 22.64 -14.02
N LEU A 13 3.85 22.40 -13.57
CA LEU A 13 4.60 23.27 -12.67
C LEU A 13 5.81 23.81 -13.42
N VAL A 14 5.96 25.13 -13.43
CA VAL A 14 7.18 25.79 -13.89
C VAL A 14 7.77 26.56 -12.72
N ILE A 15 9.07 26.44 -12.48
CA ILE A 15 9.79 27.22 -11.48
C ILE A 15 10.78 28.09 -12.23
N VAL A 16 10.75 29.40 -11.99
CA VAL A 16 11.70 30.37 -12.55
C VAL A 16 12.17 31.27 -11.42
N ASP A 17 13.48 31.36 -11.20
CA ASP A 17 14.09 32.16 -10.14
C ASP A 17 13.48 31.86 -8.75
N GLY A 18 13.17 30.59 -8.50
CA GLY A 18 12.55 30.13 -7.25
C GLY A 18 11.05 30.44 -7.11
N VAL A 19 10.42 31.06 -8.11
CA VAL A 19 8.99 31.35 -8.13
C VAL A 19 8.22 30.24 -8.86
N PRO A 20 7.28 29.55 -8.19
CA PRO A 20 6.48 28.51 -8.82
C PRO A 20 5.25 29.07 -9.55
N TYR A 21 5.02 28.61 -10.77
CA TYR A 21 3.85 28.87 -11.62
C TYR A 21 3.13 27.56 -11.91
N ILE A 22 1.82 27.53 -11.69
CA ILE A 22 1.03 26.30 -11.82
C ILE A 22 -0.08 26.53 -12.83
N HIS A 23 -0.20 25.60 -13.77
CA HIS A 23 -1.31 25.56 -14.71
C HIS A 23 -2.01 24.21 -14.62
N ARG A 24 -3.28 24.20 -14.23
CA ARG A 24 -4.09 22.98 -14.13
C ARG A 24 -4.77 22.70 -15.47
N TYR A 25 -4.64 21.47 -15.95
CA TYR A 25 -5.27 21.01 -17.19
C TYR A 25 -6.64 20.39 -16.95
N HIS A 26 -6.81 19.67 -15.84
CA HIS A 26 -8.10 19.08 -15.44
C HIS A 26 -8.20 18.91 -13.92
N HIS A 27 -9.42 18.65 -13.45
CA HIS A 27 -9.67 18.30 -12.06
C HIS A 27 -9.34 16.83 -11.80
N VAL A 28 -8.55 16.56 -10.76
CA VAL A 28 -8.25 15.20 -10.31
C VAL A 28 -9.17 14.78 -9.18
N PHE A 29 -9.20 13.48 -8.87
CA PHE A 29 -9.97 12.96 -7.75
C PHE A 29 -9.59 13.65 -6.43
N GLN A 30 -10.58 14.25 -5.75
CA GLN A 30 -10.41 14.92 -4.45
C GLN A 30 -9.29 15.99 -4.48
N THR A 31 -8.61 16.25 -3.36
CA THR A 31 -7.57 17.30 -3.23
C THR A 31 -6.14 16.80 -3.50
N ARG A 32 -5.99 15.72 -4.26
CA ARG A 32 -4.68 15.09 -4.51
C ARG A 32 -3.67 16.05 -5.13
N ASP A 33 -4.06 16.80 -6.16
CA ASP A 33 -3.20 17.81 -6.78
C ASP A 33 -2.84 18.94 -5.81
N VAL A 34 -3.80 19.40 -5.01
CA VAL A 34 -3.59 20.45 -4.00
C VAL A 34 -2.52 20.04 -2.98
N PHE A 35 -2.57 18.82 -2.47
CA PHE A 35 -1.58 18.31 -1.50
C PHE A 35 -0.21 18.05 -2.14
N THR A 36 -0.16 17.58 -3.39
CA THR A 36 1.10 17.49 -4.14
C THR A 36 1.73 18.88 -4.32
N ILE A 37 0.95 19.88 -4.73
CA ILE A 37 1.38 21.27 -4.86
C ILE A 37 1.87 21.81 -3.51
N TRP A 38 1.13 21.57 -2.43
CA TRP A 38 1.52 21.99 -1.08
C TRP A 38 2.87 21.40 -0.68
N GLY A 39 3.11 20.12 -0.98
CA GLY A 39 4.39 19.48 -0.72
C GLY A 39 5.56 20.13 -1.46
N ILE A 40 5.35 20.52 -2.70
CA ILE A 40 6.34 21.24 -3.51
C ILE A 40 6.62 22.63 -2.92
N LEU A 41 5.58 23.37 -2.51
CA LEU A 41 5.76 24.69 -1.88
C LEU A 41 6.55 24.60 -0.57
N GLN A 42 6.36 23.54 0.21
CA GLN A 42 7.14 23.28 1.42
C GLN A 42 8.61 22.99 1.08
N LEU A 43 8.87 22.24 0.00
CA LEU A 43 10.23 21.96 -0.49
C LEU A 43 10.93 23.25 -0.92
N LEU A 44 10.26 24.10 -1.71
CA LEU A 44 10.81 25.39 -2.14
C LEU A 44 11.14 26.30 -0.95
N ARG A 45 10.26 26.34 0.06
CA ARG A 45 10.48 27.11 1.29
C ARG A 45 11.68 26.60 2.09
N ARG A 46 11.90 25.29 2.12
CA ARG A 46 13.02 24.67 2.86
C ARG A 46 14.36 24.81 2.12
N HIS A 47 14.33 24.85 0.80
CA HIS A 47 15.51 24.84 -0.07
C HIS A 47 15.59 26.10 -0.95
N GLN A 48 15.32 27.27 -0.35
CA GLN A 48 15.36 28.56 -1.05
C GLN A 48 16.72 28.80 -1.72
N GLY A 49 16.69 29.25 -2.97
CA GLY A 49 17.89 29.51 -3.79
C GLY A 49 18.66 28.26 -4.22
N ARG A 50 18.19 27.05 -3.89
CA ARG A 50 18.83 25.78 -4.27
C ARG A 50 18.05 24.99 -5.30
N VAL A 51 16.77 25.30 -5.51
CA VAL A 51 15.96 24.66 -6.54
C VAL A 51 16.20 25.41 -7.86
N PRO A 52 16.68 24.72 -8.91
CA PRO A 52 16.90 25.34 -10.20
C PRO A 52 15.57 25.64 -10.91
N ASP A 53 15.66 26.31 -12.04
CA ASP A 53 14.52 26.46 -12.95
C ASP A 53 14.09 25.09 -13.49
N LEU A 54 12.79 24.82 -13.47
CA LEU A 54 12.21 23.51 -13.78
C LEU A 54 10.92 23.67 -14.59
N ASP A 55 10.64 22.69 -15.46
CA ASP A 55 9.38 22.55 -16.19
C ASP A 55 8.90 21.09 -16.07
N LEU A 56 7.92 20.86 -15.20
CA LEU A 56 7.48 19.54 -14.77
C LEU A 56 5.99 19.33 -15.06
N MET A 57 5.65 18.10 -15.43
CA MET A 57 4.28 17.66 -15.67
C MET A 57 3.90 16.62 -14.63
N PHE A 58 2.76 16.78 -13.96
CA PHE A 58 2.29 15.87 -12.93
C PHE A 58 0.95 15.26 -13.31
N ASN A 59 0.75 13.98 -13.02
CA ASN A 59 -0.55 13.34 -13.01
C ASN A 59 -0.81 12.71 -11.62
N CYS A 60 -1.92 13.09 -10.99
CA CYS A 60 -2.32 12.67 -9.64
C CYS A 60 -3.43 11.61 -9.62
N GLU A 61 -3.69 10.95 -10.76
CA GLU A 61 -4.62 9.81 -10.86
C GLU A 61 -3.96 8.49 -10.45
N ASP A 62 -4.77 7.43 -10.32
CA ASP A 62 -4.33 6.14 -9.76
C ASP A 62 -3.38 5.33 -10.67
N MET A 63 -3.60 5.32 -11.99
CA MET A 63 -2.92 4.36 -12.90
C MET A 63 -1.76 5.00 -13.67
N PRO A 64 -0.58 4.36 -13.76
CA PRO A 64 0.51 4.85 -14.61
C PRO A 64 0.13 4.77 -16.09
N VAL A 65 0.69 5.67 -16.91
CA VAL A 65 0.22 5.88 -18.30
C VAL A 65 1.33 5.94 -19.34
N VAL A 66 2.55 6.31 -18.96
CA VAL A 66 3.64 6.44 -19.93
C VAL A 66 4.28 5.08 -20.15
N ARG A 67 3.98 4.45 -21.28
CA ARG A 67 4.48 3.11 -21.63
C ARG A 67 5.97 3.11 -21.97
N THR A 68 6.62 1.99 -21.67
CA THR A 68 8.00 1.74 -22.11
C THR A 68 8.08 1.82 -23.64
N PRO A 69 8.94 2.68 -24.20
CA PRO A 69 9.09 2.82 -25.65
C PRO A 69 9.68 1.55 -26.26
N ALA A 70 9.30 1.22 -27.49
CA ALA A 70 10.03 0.23 -28.29
C ALA A 70 11.44 0.75 -28.61
N SER A 71 12.40 -0.15 -28.81
CA SER A 71 13.77 0.24 -29.20
C SER A 71 13.75 1.05 -30.50
N GLY A 72 14.49 2.16 -30.52
CA GLY A 72 14.55 3.09 -31.66
C GLY A 72 13.33 4.02 -31.81
N SER A 73 12.33 3.95 -30.93
CA SER A 73 11.20 4.87 -30.95
C SER A 73 11.50 6.20 -30.23
N ILE A 74 10.61 7.18 -30.43
CA ILE A 74 10.77 8.52 -29.84
C ILE A 74 10.76 8.39 -28.31
N PRO A 75 11.71 9.02 -27.59
CA PRO A 75 11.73 8.98 -26.13
C PRO A 75 10.38 9.39 -25.51
N PRO A 76 9.96 8.70 -24.44
CA PRO A 76 8.70 8.97 -23.76
C PRO A 76 8.74 10.37 -23.13
N PRO A 77 7.59 11.06 -23.02
CA PRO A 77 7.56 12.34 -22.32
C PRO A 77 7.78 12.14 -20.81
N PRO A 78 8.49 13.05 -20.13
CA PRO A 78 8.62 12.98 -18.68
C PRO A 78 7.28 13.34 -18.02
N LEU A 79 6.74 12.42 -17.21
CA LEU A 79 5.53 12.63 -16.44
C LEU A 79 5.76 12.11 -15.01
N PHE A 80 5.46 12.95 -14.02
CA PHE A 80 5.57 12.59 -12.61
C PHE A 80 4.26 11.97 -12.12
N ARG A 81 4.39 10.82 -11.44
CA ARG A 81 3.29 10.06 -10.84
C ARG A 81 3.70 9.45 -9.51
N TYR A 82 2.74 8.98 -8.73
CA TYR A 82 3.07 8.32 -7.47
C TYR A 82 3.47 6.85 -7.61
N CYS A 83 3.07 6.18 -8.69
CA CYS A 83 3.32 4.76 -8.91
C CYS A 83 3.71 4.48 -10.37
N LYS A 84 4.34 3.31 -10.59
CA LYS A 84 4.63 2.73 -11.90
C LYS A 84 4.69 1.21 -11.78
N ASP A 85 4.73 0.53 -12.92
CA ASP A 85 5.00 -0.90 -13.07
C ASP A 85 6.10 -1.15 -14.12
N ASP A 86 6.46 -2.42 -14.37
CA ASP A 86 7.53 -2.79 -15.30
C ASP A 86 7.23 -2.41 -16.78
N SER A 87 5.97 -2.11 -17.09
CA SER A 87 5.54 -1.72 -18.44
C SER A 87 5.50 -0.20 -18.64
N THR A 88 5.83 0.57 -17.60
CA THR A 88 5.69 2.02 -17.58
C THR A 88 6.96 2.73 -17.10
N VAL A 89 7.14 3.96 -17.56
CA VAL A 89 8.34 4.78 -17.38
C VAL A 89 8.02 6.14 -16.77
N ASP A 90 6.87 6.24 -16.10
CA ASP A 90 6.52 7.37 -15.25
C ASP A 90 7.60 7.62 -14.18
N ILE A 91 7.86 8.89 -13.88
CA ILE A 91 8.84 9.30 -12.87
C ILE A 91 8.14 9.30 -11.50
N VAL A 92 8.58 8.43 -10.61
CA VAL A 92 7.96 8.30 -9.29
C VAL A 92 8.24 9.52 -8.41
N PHE A 93 7.19 10.07 -7.82
CA PHE A 93 7.21 11.19 -6.88
C PHE A 93 6.43 10.82 -5.61
N PRO A 94 6.82 11.30 -4.41
CA PRO A 94 6.03 11.10 -3.19
C PRO A 94 4.58 11.54 -3.37
N ASP A 95 3.62 10.68 -3.04
CA ASP A 95 2.21 11.00 -3.21
C ASP A 95 1.72 12.11 -2.26
N TRP A 96 0.51 12.60 -2.54
CA TRP A 96 -0.19 13.57 -1.70
C TRP A 96 -0.36 13.12 -0.24
N SER A 97 -0.48 11.81 0.01
CA SER A 97 -0.75 11.25 1.33
C SER A 97 0.40 11.49 2.32
N PHE A 98 1.62 11.75 1.83
CA PHE A 98 2.75 12.14 2.68
C PHE A 98 2.47 13.42 3.49
N TRP A 99 1.71 14.35 2.91
CA TRP A 99 1.28 15.61 3.55
C TRP A 99 -0.12 15.52 4.19
N GLY A 100 -0.76 14.36 4.07
CA GLY A 100 -2.11 14.10 4.55
C GLY A 100 -3.13 13.99 3.41
N TRP A 101 -4.24 13.32 3.70
CA TRP A 101 -5.36 13.17 2.78
C TRP A 101 -6.68 13.13 3.59
N PRO A 102 -7.27 14.32 3.88
CA PRO A 102 -8.34 14.46 4.85
C PRO A 102 -9.64 13.73 4.43
N GLU A 103 -9.92 13.65 3.14
CA GLU A 103 -11.12 12.98 2.61
C GLU A 103 -11.18 11.49 2.93
N VAL A 104 -10.05 10.87 3.24
CA VAL A 104 -9.94 9.46 3.65
C VAL A 104 -9.30 9.30 5.03
N ASN A 105 -9.24 10.38 5.82
CA ASN A 105 -8.70 10.42 7.18
C ASN A 105 -7.25 9.91 7.30
N ILE A 106 -6.42 10.20 6.29
CA ILE A 106 -4.97 9.96 6.38
C ILE A 106 -4.30 11.20 6.94
N ARG A 107 -3.59 11.03 8.05
CA ARG A 107 -2.81 12.10 8.70
C ARG A 107 -1.47 12.29 8.00
N PRO A 108 -0.84 13.47 8.09
CA PRO A 108 0.50 13.69 7.56
C PRO A 108 1.50 12.65 8.09
N TRP A 109 2.41 12.19 7.22
CA TRP A 109 3.31 11.07 7.51
C TRP A 109 4.16 11.29 8.78
N GLN A 110 4.61 12.51 9.04
CA GLN A 110 5.42 12.81 10.24
C GLN A 110 4.68 12.51 11.54
N THR A 111 3.40 12.88 11.63
CA THR A 111 2.56 12.61 12.79
C THR A 111 2.22 11.12 12.86
N MET A 112 1.74 10.56 11.74
CA MET A 112 1.30 9.16 11.68
C MET A 112 2.43 8.18 11.97
N SER A 113 3.63 8.41 11.46
CA SER A 113 4.78 7.53 11.67
C SER A 113 5.25 7.49 13.13
N ARG A 114 5.17 8.61 13.85
CA ARG A 114 5.45 8.66 15.30
C ARG A 114 4.44 7.84 16.08
N GLU A 115 3.16 8.04 15.82
CA GLU A 115 2.09 7.31 16.53
C GLU A 115 2.14 5.81 16.21
N LEU A 116 2.40 5.43 14.96
CA LEU A 116 2.60 4.02 14.59
C LEU A 116 3.77 3.38 15.35
N ARG A 117 4.84 4.14 15.60
CA ARG A 117 5.98 3.65 16.41
C ARG A 117 5.58 3.47 17.86
N GLU A 118 4.95 4.48 18.46
CA GLU A 118 4.48 4.44 19.86
C GLU A 118 3.50 3.27 20.10
N GLU A 119 2.54 3.07 19.19
CA GLU A 119 1.59 1.94 19.28
C GLU A 119 2.28 0.59 19.04
N SER A 120 3.28 0.54 18.15
CA SER A 120 4.05 -0.67 17.93
C SER A 120 4.91 -1.07 19.14
N GLU A 121 5.40 -0.10 19.91
CA GLU A 121 6.14 -0.31 21.15
C GLU A 121 5.23 -0.79 22.29
N ARG A 122 3.99 -0.28 22.35
CA ARG A 122 2.96 -0.72 23.32
C ARG A 122 2.53 -2.17 23.10
N GLN A 123 2.56 -2.66 21.86
CA GLN A 123 2.18 -4.03 21.50
C GLN A 123 3.36 -4.82 20.89
N PRO A 124 4.24 -5.39 21.74
CA PRO A 124 5.32 -6.27 21.29
C PRO A 124 4.78 -7.45 20.49
N TRP A 125 5.59 -7.95 19.55
CA TRP A 125 5.19 -9.00 18.61
C TRP A 125 4.54 -10.22 19.28
N GLN A 126 5.06 -10.65 20.43
CA GLN A 126 4.58 -11.83 21.17
C GLN A 126 3.14 -11.67 21.68
N HIS A 127 2.68 -10.44 21.85
CA HIS A 127 1.34 -10.13 22.34
C HIS A 127 0.35 -9.84 21.20
N ARG A 128 0.78 -9.82 19.93
CA ARG A 128 -0.11 -9.55 18.80
C ARG A 128 -0.99 -10.78 18.54
N GLU A 129 -2.25 -10.53 18.22
CA GLU A 129 -3.19 -11.58 17.80
C GLU A 129 -2.62 -12.35 16.59
N PRO A 130 -2.66 -13.69 16.58
CA PRO A 130 -2.10 -14.52 15.50
C PRO A 130 -3.04 -14.58 14.28
N TYR A 131 -3.61 -13.44 13.90
CA TYR A 131 -4.54 -13.31 12.80
C TYR A 131 -4.02 -12.33 11.77
N ALA A 132 -4.16 -12.70 10.50
CA ALA A 132 -4.00 -11.73 9.43
C ALA A 132 -5.24 -10.82 9.43
N TYR A 133 -5.00 -9.51 9.54
CA TYR A 133 -6.03 -8.50 9.57
C TYR A 133 -6.00 -7.69 8.27
N TRP A 134 -7.16 -7.54 7.64
CA TRP A 134 -7.34 -6.66 6.49
C TRP A 134 -8.60 -5.82 6.62
N LYS A 135 -8.47 -4.53 6.29
CA LYS A 135 -9.57 -3.58 6.20
C LYS A 135 -9.34 -2.69 4.98
N GLY A 136 -10.29 -2.64 4.07
CA GLY A 136 -10.21 -1.82 2.87
C GLY A 136 -11.44 -1.95 1.99
N ASN A 137 -11.43 -1.23 0.87
CA ASN A 137 -12.47 -1.35 -0.14
C ASN A 137 -12.19 -2.57 -1.06
N PRO A 138 -13.05 -3.60 -1.05
CA PRO A 138 -12.85 -4.80 -1.86
C PRO A 138 -13.15 -4.59 -3.35
N ASP A 139 -13.86 -3.52 -3.70
CA ASP A 139 -14.32 -3.30 -5.08
C ASP A 139 -13.25 -2.70 -5.99
N VAL A 140 -12.12 -2.26 -5.42
CA VAL A 140 -11.00 -1.64 -6.16
C VAL A 140 -10.19 -2.67 -6.98
N ALA A 141 -10.17 -3.94 -6.58
CA ALA A 141 -9.45 -4.98 -7.30
C ALA A 141 -10.08 -6.36 -7.08
N THR A 142 -10.07 -7.20 -8.11
CA THR A 142 -10.57 -8.59 -8.04
C THR A 142 -9.89 -9.38 -6.93
N THR A 143 -8.57 -9.23 -6.79
CA THR A 143 -7.77 -9.87 -5.72
C THR A 143 -8.19 -9.47 -4.31
N ARG A 144 -8.76 -8.27 -4.12
CA ARG A 144 -9.29 -7.84 -2.80
C ARG A 144 -10.64 -8.48 -2.50
N LYS A 145 -11.44 -8.84 -3.52
CA LYS A 145 -12.70 -9.58 -3.32
C LYS A 145 -12.44 -10.98 -2.78
N ASP A 146 -11.32 -11.59 -3.14
CA ASP A 146 -10.93 -12.90 -2.61
C ASP A 146 -10.72 -12.87 -1.09
N LEU A 147 -10.28 -11.75 -0.52
CA LEU A 147 -10.16 -11.59 0.93
C LEU A 147 -11.51 -11.71 1.63
N MET A 148 -12.59 -11.23 1.01
CA MET A 148 -13.94 -11.31 1.58
C MET A 148 -14.46 -12.75 1.71
N ARG A 149 -13.90 -13.70 0.93
CA ARG A 149 -14.23 -15.12 1.02
C ARG A 149 -13.65 -15.78 2.27
N CYS A 150 -12.66 -15.17 2.91
CA CYS A 150 -11.96 -15.71 4.07
C CYS A 150 -12.53 -15.20 5.41
N ASN A 151 -13.74 -14.62 5.41
CA ASN A 151 -14.30 -14.00 6.61
C ASN A 151 -14.69 -15.03 7.68
N VAL A 152 -14.24 -14.82 8.91
CA VAL A 152 -14.65 -15.59 10.09
C VAL A 152 -15.98 -15.03 10.59
N GLN A 153 -16.91 -15.91 11.00
CA GLN A 153 -18.20 -15.49 11.58
C GLN A 153 -17.98 -14.50 12.75
N GLY A 154 -18.71 -13.39 12.74
CA GLY A 154 -18.71 -12.40 13.84
C GLY A 154 -17.95 -11.08 13.59
N VAL A 155 -17.29 -10.91 12.44
CA VAL A 155 -16.60 -9.65 12.09
C VAL A 155 -17.56 -8.69 11.37
N ARG A 156 -17.52 -7.40 11.75
CA ARG A 156 -18.35 -6.30 11.17
C ARG A 156 -18.16 -6.19 9.64
N ARG A 157 -19.20 -5.75 8.94
CA ARG A 157 -19.15 -5.47 7.47
C ARG A 157 -17.94 -4.57 7.14
N GLY A 158 -17.08 -5.02 6.23
CA GLY A 158 -15.90 -4.27 5.74
C GLY A 158 -14.57 -4.58 6.45
N GLN A 159 -14.55 -5.54 7.38
CA GLN A 159 -13.32 -6.06 7.99
C GLN A 159 -13.23 -7.57 7.72
N VAL A 160 -12.04 -8.05 7.35
CA VAL A 160 -11.75 -9.48 7.21
C VAL A 160 -10.65 -9.82 8.20
N VAL A 161 -10.94 -10.78 9.08
CA VAL A 161 -9.94 -11.43 9.93
C VAL A 161 -9.74 -12.83 9.37
N VAL A 162 -8.52 -13.15 8.95
CA VAL A 162 -8.16 -14.48 8.46
C VAL A 162 -7.46 -15.22 9.61
N ARG A 163 -8.03 -16.38 9.99
CA ARG A 163 -7.46 -17.25 11.02
C ARG A 163 -6.11 -17.83 10.59
N GLU A 164 -5.27 -18.10 11.60
CA GLU A 164 -3.98 -18.76 11.45
C GLU A 164 -4.10 -20.03 10.60
N ARG A 165 -3.20 -20.17 9.61
CA ARG A 165 -3.08 -21.37 8.77
C ARG A 165 -1.70 -21.97 8.90
N LYS A 166 -1.65 -23.30 8.75
CA LYS A 166 -0.41 -24.02 8.46
C LYS A 166 0.09 -23.58 7.10
N VAL A 167 1.37 -23.22 7.04
CA VAL A 167 2.16 -23.11 5.82
C VAL A 167 2.99 -24.40 5.72
N CYS A 168 3.47 -24.73 4.52
CA CYS A 168 4.24 -25.92 4.14
C CYS A 168 4.89 -26.73 5.30
N ASP A 169 4.75 -28.05 5.26
CA ASP A 169 5.26 -28.99 6.27
C ASP A 169 4.73 -28.79 7.71
N GLY A 170 3.53 -28.23 7.83
CA GLY A 170 2.84 -28.13 9.12
C GLY A 170 3.35 -27.04 10.05
N VAL A 171 4.15 -26.10 9.54
CA VAL A 171 4.66 -24.94 10.28
C VAL A 171 3.61 -23.83 10.30
N TRP A 172 3.34 -23.24 11.46
CA TRP A 172 2.41 -22.11 11.55
C TRP A 172 3.02 -20.84 10.98
N LEU A 173 2.24 -20.05 10.23
CA LEU A 173 2.70 -18.79 9.65
C LEU A 173 3.29 -17.85 10.71
N ALA A 174 2.68 -17.79 11.91
CA ALA A 174 3.19 -16.98 13.01
C ALA A 174 4.55 -17.46 13.53
N ASP A 175 4.80 -18.78 13.54
CA ASP A 175 6.09 -19.36 13.93
C ASP A 175 7.18 -19.10 12.89
N ALA A 176 6.84 -19.20 11.61
CA ALA A 176 7.76 -18.88 10.52
C ALA A 176 8.18 -17.40 10.52
N LEU A 177 7.21 -16.50 10.78
CA LEU A 177 7.45 -15.06 10.93
C LEU A 177 8.26 -14.76 12.20
N ARG A 178 7.93 -15.37 13.34
CA ARG A 178 8.71 -15.26 14.61
C ARG A 178 10.18 -15.62 14.43
N ARG A 179 10.48 -16.63 13.60
CA ARG A 179 11.84 -17.13 13.37
C ARG A 179 12.55 -16.45 12.19
N ASN A 180 11.89 -15.52 11.50
CA ASN A 180 12.38 -14.89 10.27
C ASN A 180 12.78 -15.92 9.19
N GLN A 181 12.03 -17.03 9.09
CA GLN A 181 12.32 -18.17 8.22
C GLN A 181 11.35 -18.30 7.04
N VAL A 182 10.62 -17.23 6.70
CA VAL A 182 9.63 -17.24 5.60
C VAL A 182 10.27 -17.58 4.25
N SER A 183 11.53 -17.17 4.02
CA SER A 183 12.29 -17.50 2.80
C SER A 183 12.66 -18.99 2.68
N ARG A 184 12.96 -19.67 3.80
CA ARG A 184 13.33 -21.10 3.83
C ARG A 184 12.15 -22.05 3.55
N LEU A 185 10.91 -21.58 3.65
CA LEU A 185 9.71 -22.35 3.32
C LEU A 185 9.43 -22.41 1.81
N CYS A 186 10.05 -21.53 1.01
CA CYS A 186 9.83 -21.44 -0.44
C CYS A 186 10.96 -22.08 -1.28
N GLU A 187 12.14 -22.33 -0.70
CA GLU A 187 13.31 -22.84 -1.44
C GLU A 187 13.14 -24.28 -1.96
N SER A 188 12.28 -25.11 -1.34
CA SER A 188 11.97 -26.46 -1.86
C SER A 188 10.99 -26.49 -3.05
N TRP A 189 10.41 -25.33 -3.42
CA TRP A 189 9.39 -25.21 -4.49
C TRP A 189 9.85 -24.37 -5.69
N ALA A 190 11.12 -23.96 -5.74
CA ALA A 190 11.66 -23.03 -6.74
C ALA A 190 11.72 -23.54 -8.20
N GLN A 191 11.18 -24.73 -8.53
CA GLN A 191 11.27 -25.29 -9.89
C GLN A 191 10.00 -25.14 -10.75
N THR A 192 8.85 -24.70 -10.22
CA THR A 192 7.61 -24.60 -11.03
C THR A 192 6.73 -23.38 -10.69
N GLY A 193 6.97 -22.25 -11.38
CA GLY A 193 5.92 -21.25 -11.66
C GLY A 193 5.39 -20.41 -10.48
N PRO A 194 4.54 -19.39 -10.76
CA PRO A 194 4.39 -18.25 -9.87
C PRO A 194 3.56 -18.56 -8.64
N THR A 195 4.13 -18.12 -7.52
CA THR A 195 3.65 -18.06 -6.15
C THR A 195 2.14 -17.89 -6.02
N LEU A 196 1.46 -18.97 -5.64
CA LEU A 196 0.11 -18.94 -5.09
C LEU A 196 0.11 -19.68 -3.74
N LEU A 197 -0.34 -19.00 -2.70
CA LEU A 197 -0.46 -19.46 -1.31
C LEU A 197 -1.04 -20.88 -1.26
N ALA A 198 -0.20 -21.86 -0.92
CA ALA A 198 -0.59 -23.26 -0.77
C ALA A 198 -1.65 -23.40 0.35
N TYR A 199 -2.79 -24.01 0.01
CA TYR A 199 -3.84 -24.43 0.93
C TYR A 199 -3.78 -25.95 1.09
N THR A 200 -3.64 -26.43 2.31
CA THR A 200 -4.01 -27.80 2.68
C THR A 200 -4.53 -27.86 4.12
N GLN A 201 -5.82 -28.16 4.23
CA GLN A 201 -6.54 -28.75 5.37
C GLN A 201 -7.00 -27.82 6.52
N GLU A 202 -8.32 -27.61 6.57
CA GLU A 202 -9.06 -27.15 7.74
C GLU A 202 -9.09 -28.22 8.85
N ARG A 203 -8.92 -27.80 10.11
CA ARG A 203 -9.52 -28.51 11.24
C ARG A 203 -10.55 -27.61 11.92
N ARG A 204 -11.82 -28.04 11.88
CA ARG A 204 -12.79 -27.71 12.92
C ARG A 204 -12.36 -28.44 14.19
N MET A 205 -12.00 -27.72 15.24
CA MET A 205 -12.08 -28.29 16.58
C MET A 205 -13.52 -28.15 17.07
N SER A 206 -14.24 -29.26 17.19
CA SER A 206 -15.49 -29.29 17.94
C SER A 206 -15.16 -29.39 19.42
N CYS A 207 -15.90 -28.62 20.21
CA CYS A 207 -15.81 -28.60 21.67
C CYS A 207 -16.46 -29.86 22.23
N HIS A 208 -15.80 -31.03 22.16
CA HIS A 208 -16.20 -32.25 22.88
C HIS A 208 -15.01 -33.22 22.99
N GLN A 209 -13.96 -32.78 23.68
CA GLN A 209 -13.06 -33.68 24.43
C GLN A 209 -12.76 -33.04 25.78
N ALA A 210 -13.83 -32.77 26.53
CA ALA A 210 -13.73 -32.62 27.97
C ALA A 210 -13.49 -34.02 28.55
N GLY A 211 -12.23 -34.31 28.86
CA GLY A 211 -11.89 -35.40 29.76
C GLY A 211 -12.55 -35.15 31.12
N ARG A 212 -13.19 -36.20 31.62
CA ARG A 212 -13.84 -36.31 32.94
C ARG A 212 -12.94 -35.77 34.05
N GLY A 213 -13.52 -35.03 35.00
CA GLY A 213 -12.93 -34.90 36.33
C GLY A 213 -13.26 -33.63 37.11
N MET A 214 -14.26 -33.76 38.00
CA MET A 214 -14.44 -33.04 39.28
C MET A 214 -15.04 -31.62 39.28
N GLY A 215 -16.10 -31.45 40.08
CA GLY A 215 -16.42 -30.18 40.74
C GLY A 215 -17.87 -29.68 40.65
N GLN A 216 -18.76 -30.33 41.41
CA GLN A 216 -20.05 -29.90 42.01
C GLN A 216 -20.65 -28.50 41.76
N CYS A 217 -21.99 -28.49 41.59
CA CYS A 217 -22.93 -27.35 41.66
C CYS A 217 -22.94 -26.63 43.03
N PRO A 218 -23.66 -25.48 43.17
CA PRO A 218 -25.02 -25.61 43.71
C PRO A 218 -26.11 -24.72 43.09
N SER A 219 -27.31 -25.32 43.14
CA SER A 219 -28.71 -24.83 43.06
C SER A 219 -29.02 -23.53 42.33
#